data_AF-A0A2G8KZ68-F1
#
_entry.id   AF-A0A2G8KZ68-F1
#
_cell.length_a   1.000
_cell.length_b   1.000
_cell.length_c   1.000
_cell.angle_alpha   90.00
_cell.angle_beta   90.00
_cell.angle_gamma   90.00
#
_symmetry.space_group_name_H-M   'P 1'
#
loop_
_entity.id
_entity.type
_entity.pdbx_description
1 polymer ?
#
loop_
_entity_poly.entity_id
_entity_poly.type
_entity_poly.pdbx_seq_one_letter_code
_entity_poly.pdbx_strand_id
1 'polypeptide(L)'
;MFPISDEANETFEKLKKEIENSVVVAIDESLPFQVETDASEFAIAGTLNQAGRPVAFFSRTLQGSERRHASVEKEAQAIIEAVRHWRHYLTGKHFVLVTDQKSVKYMFDTNHKGKIKNEKIMRWRMELSCYVFDIIYRPGKENIPPDTLSRSICSATMDIDILYELHNALSHPGVVRMFHFVRSKNLPYSVDDVKKMTASCRICAKCKPRFYKPQKAHLIKATQPFERLNIDFKGPLPSTNKNIYFLTIIDEFSRFPFVFPCSDMTSSTVIQCLCHLFALFGMPSYIHSDRGSAFMSKELRDFLTSKGIASSRTTSYNPQGNGQAERYNGTIWKAITLALEARSLPPKYWQEVLQDALHSIRSLLSTATNVTPHERFFSFPRKSATGCSVPSWLCNPGPALLKRHVRLHKTDPLVDEVEVIQANPQYAHVRLSDGRETTVSVRHLAPIGEATQDWRKVLIKWNHQSGTMAQ
;
A
#
# COMPACT_ATOMS: atom_id res chain seq x y z
N MET A 1 -13.65 -40.73 -13.11
CA MET A 1 -12.72 -40.14 -14.09
C MET A 1 -12.57 -41.16 -15.21
N PHE A 2 -13.21 -40.93 -16.36
CA PHE A 2 -13.06 -41.81 -17.52
C PHE A 2 -11.60 -41.74 -17.99
N PRO A 3 -10.89 -42.87 -18.12
CA PRO A 3 -9.53 -42.84 -18.63
C PRO A 3 -9.57 -42.31 -20.07
N ILE A 4 -8.89 -41.19 -20.29
CA ILE A 4 -8.67 -40.62 -21.63
C ILE A 4 -7.87 -41.69 -22.40
N SER A 5 -8.36 -42.11 -23.57
CA SER A 5 -7.70 -43.13 -24.38
C SER A 5 -6.31 -42.67 -24.81
N ASP A 6 -5.38 -43.61 -25.00
CA ASP A 6 -4.03 -43.30 -25.46
C ASP A 6 -4.05 -42.58 -26.82
N GLU A 7 -5.02 -42.89 -27.68
CA GLU A 7 -5.29 -42.18 -28.93
C GLU A 7 -5.64 -40.70 -28.72
N ALA A 8 -6.41 -40.37 -27.68
CA ALA A 8 -6.78 -39.00 -27.36
C ALA A 8 -5.58 -38.21 -26.78
N ASN A 9 -4.71 -38.86 -26.01
CA ASN A 9 -3.46 -38.25 -25.53
C ASN A 9 -2.48 -37.99 -26.67
N GLU A 10 -2.33 -38.94 -27.61
CA GLU A 10 -1.49 -38.74 -28.80
C GLU A 10 -2.02 -37.62 -29.70
N THR A 11 -3.34 -37.56 -29.90
CA THR A 11 -3.98 -36.50 -30.69
C THR A 11 -3.80 -35.14 -30.03
N PHE A 12 -3.90 -35.08 -28.69
CA PHE A 12 -3.67 -33.87 -27.91
C PHE A 12 -2.22 -33.38 -28.00
N GLU A 13 -1.23 -34.28 -27.88
CA GLU A 13 0.19 -33.92 -28.02
C GLU A 13 0.55 -33.52 -29.47
N LYS A 14 -0.09 -34.12 -30.49
CA LYS A 14 0.03 -33.67 -31.88
C LYS A 14 -0.52 -32.26 -32.07
N LEU A 15 -1.74 -32.00 -31.59
CA LEU A 15 -2.36 -30.67 -31.65
C LEU A 15 -1.50 -29.61 -30.96
N LYS A 16 -0.93 -29.95 -29.81
CA LYS A 16 -0.03 -29.05 -29.07
C LYS A 16 1.23 -28.71 -29.88
N LYS A 17 1.87 -29.71 -30.50
CA LYS A 17 3.02 -29.50 -31.39
C LYS A 17 2.65 -28.71 -32.66
N GLU A 18 1.48 -28.94 -33.24
CA GLU A 18 1.02 -28.19 -34.41
C GLU A 18 0.77 -26.72 -34.07
N ILE A 19 0.16 -26.43 -32.90
CA ILE A 19 -0.04 -25.07 -32.42
C ILE A 19 1.32 -24.40 -32.14
N GLU A 20 2.23 -25.07 -31.44
CA GLU A 20 3.60 -24.56 -31.20
C GLU A 20 4.33 -24.23 -32.51
N ASN A 21 4.26 -25.12 -33.52
CA ASN A 21 4.89 -24.88 -34.81
C ASN A 21 4.21 -23.76 -35.62
N SER A 22 2.91 -23.52 -35.43
CA SER A 22 2.17 -22.46 -36.13
C SER A 22 2.43 -21.05 -35.58
N VAL A 23 2.68 -20.92 -34.28
CA VAL A 23 2.82 -19.62 -33.58
C VAL A 23 4.27 -19.09 -33.58
N VAL A 24 5.28 -19.95 -33.80
CA VAL A 24 6.71 -19.62 -33.62
C VAL A 24 7.39 -19.06 -34.89
N VAL A 25 6.67 -18.89 -36.00
CA VAL A 25 7.24 -18.29 -37.22
C VAL A 25 7.26 -16.76 -37.10
N ALA A 26 8.36 -16.15 -37.53
CA ALA A 26 8.58 -14.70 -37.51
C ALA A 26 7.46 -13.94 -38.23
N ILE A 27 7.03 -12.84 -37.61
CA ILE A 27 6.02 -11.91 -38.14
C ILE A 27 6.53 -11.31 -39.45
N ASP A 28 5.75 -11.43 -40.52
CA ASP A 28 6.05 -10.80 -41.79
C ASP A 28 5.55 -9.35 -41.78
N GLU A 29 6.46 -8.37 -41.89
CA GLU A 29 6.11 -6.96 -41.83
C GLU A 29 5.41 -6.45 -43.10
N SER A 30 5.47 -7.20 -44.21
CA SER A 30 4.91 -6.85 -45.51
C SER A 30 3.43 -7.21 -45.68
N LEU A 31 2.90 -8.08 -44.80
CA LEU A 31 1.53 -8.56 -44.85
C LEU A 31 0.61 -7.79 -43.86
N PRO A 32 -0.62 -7.45 -44.27
CA PRO A 32 -1.57 -6.78 -43.39
C PRO A 32 -2.03 -7.72 -42.27
N PHE A 33 -2.26 -7.14 -41.09
CA PHE A 33 -2.82 -7.86 -39.96
C PHE A 33 -4.33 -8.01 -40.10
N GLN A 34 -4.86 -9.10 -39.57
CA GLN A 34 -6.29 -9.34 -39.41
C GLN A 34 -6.60 -9.56 -37.93
N VAL A 35 -7.44 -8.71 -37.35
CA VAL A 35 -7.86 -8.79 -35.95
C VAL A 35 -9.29 -9.32 -35.93
N GLU A 36 -9.48 -10.54 -35.45
CA GLU A 36 -10.83 -11.11 -35.27
C GLU A 36 -11.17 -11.07 -33.78
N THR A 37 -12.37 -10.59 -33.44
CA THR A 37 -12.81 -10.47 -32.05
C THR A 37 -14.16 -11.12 -31.84
N ASP A 38 -14.40 -11.55 -30.61
CA ASP A 38 -15.67 -12.13 -30.17
C ASP A 38 -15.91 -11.78 -28.69
N ALA A 39 -17.17 -11.56 -28.30
CA ALA A 39 -17.56 -11.35 -26.92
C ALA A 39 -18.68 -12.30 -26.47
N SER A 40 -18.39 -13.06 -25.43
CA SER A 40 -19.39 -13.83 -24.72
C SER A 40 -20.02 -13.02 -23.57
N GLU A 41 -21.04 -13.60 -22.93
CA GLU A 41 -21.66 -13.04 -21.74
C GLU A 41 -20.65 -12.75 -20.61
N PHE A 42 -19.55 -13.50 -20.57
CA PHE A 42 -18.60 -13.55 -19.45
C PHE A 42 -17.16 -13.15 -19.82
N ALA A 43 -16.76 -13.27 -21.08
CA ALA A 43 -15.39 -13.04 -21.53
C ALA A 43 -15.34 -12.43 -22.92
N ILE A 44 -14.25 -11.71 -23.20
CA ILE A 44 -13.90 -11.21 -24.53
C ILE A 44 -12.66 -11.92 -25.02
N ALA A 45 -12.59 -12.18 -26.31
CA ALA A 45 -11.45 -12.81 -26.95
C ALA A 45 -11.10 -12.12 -28.27
N GLY A 46 -9.86 -12.29 -28.69
CA GLY A 46 -9.41 -11.87 -30.00
C GLY A 46 -8.29 -12.76 -30.51
N THR A 47 -8.21 -12.85 -31.83
CA THR A 47 -7.13 -13.51 -32.59
C THR A 47 -6.50 -12.51 -33.54
N LEU A 48 -5.17 -12.40 -33.47
CA LEU A 48 -4.37 -11.67 -34.43
C LEU A 48 -3.86 -12.66 -35.46
N ASN A 49 -4.28 -12.50 -36.72
CA ASN A 49 -3.95 -13.37 -37.82
C ASN A 49 -3.14 -12.61 -38.89
N GLN A 50 -2.28 -13.34 -39.61
CA GLN A 50 -1.63 -12.89 -40.85
C GLN A 50 -1.79 -13.97 -41.91
N ALA A 51 -2.37 -13.62 -43.07
CA ALA A 51 -2.60 -14.54 -44.19
C ALA A 51 -3.23 -15.90 -43.78
N GLY A 52 -4.20 -15.87 -42.85
CA GLY A 52 -4.87 -17.08 -42.34
C GLY A 52 -4.11 -17.86 -41.27
N ARG A 53 -2.98 -17.34 -40.76
CA ARG A 53 -2.20 -17.94 -39.68
C ARG A 53 -2.33 -17.14 -38.38
N PRO A 54 -2.59 -17.78 -37.23
CA PRO A 54 -2.68 -17.09 -35.96
C PRO A 54 -1.29 -16.72 -35.43
N VAL A 55 -1.09 -15.43 -35.22
CA VAL A 55 0.15 -14.83 -34.68
C VAL A 55 0.06 -14.66 -33.17
N ALA A 56 -1.09 -14.22 -32.67
CA ALA A 56 -1.29 -14.01 -31.24
C ALA A 56 -2.76 -14.21 -30.84
N PHE A 57 -2.95 -14.64 -29.59
CA PHE A 57 -4.26 -14.84 -28.98
C PHE A 57 -4.42 -13.92 -27.77
N PHE A 58 -5.63 -13.38 -27.60
CA PHE A 58 -5.99 -12.54 -26.46
C PHE A 58 -7.31 -13.03 -25.88
N SER A 59 -7.39 -13.14 -24.55
CA SER A 59 -8.66 -13.38 -23.85
C SER A 59 -8.68 -12.69 -22.49
N ARG A 60 -9.85 -12.16 -22.10
CA ARG A 60 -10.06 -11.48 -20.82
C ARG A 60 -11.47 -11.71 -20.30
N THR A 61 -11.59 -11.99 -19.01
CA THR A 61 -12.89 -12.08 -18.33
C THR A 61 -13.46 -10.69 -18.02
N LEU A 62 -14.76 -10.51 -18.24
CA LEU A 62 -15.51 -9.29 -17.92
C LEU A 62 -15.75 -9.17 -16.40
N GLN A 63 -15.49 -7.99 -15.83
CA GLN A 63 -15.57 -7.73 -14.39
C GLN A 63 -16.75 -6.83 -14.00
N GLY A 64 -17.44 -7.17 -12.91
CA GLY A 64 -18.40 -6.29 -12.23
C GLY A 64 -19.47 -5.66 -13.14
N SER A 65 -19.36 -4.35 -13.38
CA SER A 65 -20.27 -3.58 -14.24
C SER A 65 -20.21 -4.00 -15.71
N GLU A 66 -19.08 -4.53 -16.19
CA GLU A 66 -18.87 -4.91 -17.59
C GLU A 66 -19.77 -6.06 -18.04
N ARG A 67 -20.18 -6.93 -17.10
CA ARG A 67 -21.11 -8.04 -17.38
C ARG A 67 -22.52 -7.58 -17.72
N ARG A 68 -22.91 -6.40 -17.23
CA ARG A 68 -24.25 -5.83 -17.44
C ARG A 68 -24.36 -4.99 -18.73
N HIS A 69 -23.27 -4.83 -19.46
CA HIS A 69 -23.29 -4.16 -20.77
C HIS A 69 -24.18 -4.94 -21.75
N ALA A 70 -24.79 -4.23 -22.71
CA ALA A 70 -25.52 -4.90 -23.78
C ALA A 70 -24.53 -5.68 -24.69
N SER A 71 -25.00 -6.73 -25.37
CA SER A 71 -24.16 -7.54 -26.27
C SER A 71 -23.36 -6.69 -27.28
N VAL A 72 -23.99 -5.67 -27.89
CA VAL A 72 -23.32 -4.74 -28.82
C VAL A 72 -22.17 -3.97 -28.15
N GLU A 73 -22.32 -3.60 -26.87
CA GLU A 73 -21.25 -2.92 -26.13
C GLU A 73 -20.13 -3.86 -25.71
N LYS A 74 -20.44 -5.13 -25.43
CA LYS A 74 -19.44 -6.17 -25.13
C LYS A 74 -18.58 -6.47 -26.36
N GLU A 75 -19.20 -6.57 -27.54
CA GLU A 75 -18.50 -6.74 -28.82
C GLU A 75 -17.60 -5.54 -29.15
N ALA A 76 -18.13 -4.32 -29.01
CA ALA A 76 -17.33 -3.10 -29.18
C ALA A 76 -16.17 -3.04 -28.16
N GLN A 77 -16.38 -3.55 -26.95
CA GLN A 77 -15.34 -3.62 -25.92
C GLN A 77 -14.26 -4.64 -26.27
N ALA A 78 -14.61 -5.79 -26.86
CA ALA A 78 -13.65 -6.79 -27.34
C ALA A 78 -12.68 -6.20 -28.35
N ILE A 79 -13.20 -5.42 -29.31
CA ILE A 79 -12.40 -4.68 -30.30
C ILE A 79 -11.40 -3.74 -29.64
N ILE A 80 -11.87 -2.86 -28.75
CA ILE A 80 -11.02 -1.84 -28.14
C ILE A 80 -9.91 -2.48 -27.31
N GLU A 81 -10.23 -3.52 -26.54
CA GLU A 81 -9.26 -4.20 -25.70
C GLU A 81 -8.25 -5.01 -26.52
N ALA A 82 -8.67 -5.64 -27.62
CA ALA A 82 -7.78 -6.32 -28.55
C ALA A 82 -6.80 -5.32 -29.21
N VAL A 83 -7.29 -4.18 -29.69
CA VAL A 83 -6.45 -3.13 -30.30
C VAL A 83 -5.49 -2.52 -29.28
N ARG A 84 -5.92 -2.31 -28.02
CA ARG A 84 -5.03 -1.86 -26.94
C ARG A 84 -3.94 -2.87 -26.65
N HIS A 85 -4.27 -4.15 -26.59
CA HIS A 85 -3.33 -5.22 -26.30
C HIS A 85 -2.24 -5.30 -27.39
N TRP A 86 -2.64 -5.23 -28.67
CA TRP A 86 -1.72 -5.28 -29.81
C TRP A 86 -1.34 -3.92 -30.38
N ARG A 87 -1.43 -2.86 -29.57
CA ARG A 87 -1.06 -1.50 -30.00
C ARG A 87 0.33 -1.43 -30.65
N HIS A 88 1.27 -2.19 -30.12
CA HIS A 88 2.65 -2.27 -30.62
C HIS A 88 2.75 -2.90 -32.03
N TYR A 89 1.80 -3.74 -32.44
CA TYR A 89 1.74 -4.32 -33.80
C TYR A 89 0.91 -3.48 -34.78
N LEU A 90 -0.15 -2.83 -34.29
CA LEU A 90 -1.16 -2.18 -35.15
C LEU A 90 -0.88 -0.69 -35.40
N THR A 91 -0.02 -0.05 -34.61
CA THR A 91 0.28 1.38 -34.79
C THR A 91 1.03 1.62 -36.10
N GLY A 92 0.48 2.49 -36.96
CA GLY A 92 1.11 2.88 -38.24
C GLY A 92 0.97 1.86 -39.38
N LYS A 93 0.21 0.77 -39.18
CA LYS A 93 -0.06 -0.24 -40.21
C LYS A 93 -1.55 -0.29 -40.56
N HIS A 94 -1.86 -0.66 -41.80
CA HIS A 94 -3.22 -0.96 -42.24
C HIS A 94 -3.60 -2.38 -41.82
N PHE A 95 -4.75 -2.55 -41.17
CA PHE A 95 -5.23 -3.87 -40.76
C PHE A 95 -6.73 -4.05 -41.00
N VAL A 96 -7.19 -5.30 -41.03
CA VAL A 96 -8.59 -5.65 -41.21
C VAL A 96 -9.16 -6.11 -39.87
N LEU A 97 -10.25 -5.49 -39.44
CA LEU A 97 -10.96 -5.88 -38.23
C LEU A 97 -12.20 -6.70 -38.58
N VAL A 98 -12.32 -7.90 -38.01
CA VAL A 98 -13.44 -8.82 -38.22
C VAL A 98 -14.25 -8.93 -36.94
N THR A 99 -15.55 -8.69 -37.03
CA THR A 99 -16.52 -8.86 -35.94
C THR A 99 -17.72 -9.66 -36.41
N ASP A 100 -18.32 -10.39 -35.48
CA ASP A 100 -19.53 -11.18 -35.69
C ASP A 100 -20.83 -10.37 -35.54
N GLN A 101 -20.73 -9.05 -35.31
CA GLN A 101 -21.87 -8.18 -35.00
C GLN A 101 -22.02 -7.01 -35.98
N LYS A 102 -23.11 -7.01 -36.76
CA LYS A 102 -23.39 -6.01 -37.82
C LYS A 102 -23.48 -4.58 -37.29
N SER A 103 -24.05 -4.40 -36.10
CA SER A 103 -24.20 -3.08 -35.48
C SER A 103 -22.86 -2.43 -35.16
N VAL A 104 -21.86 -3.24 -34.79
CA VAL A 104 -20.50 -2.77 -34.46
C VAL A 104 -19.77 -2.32 -35.71
N LYS A 105 -19.91 -3.05 -36.83
CA LYS A 105 -19.46 -2.59 -38.15
C LYS A 105 -19.98 -1.18 -38.45
N TYR A 106 -21.28 -0.96 -38.29
CA TYR A 106 -21.90 0.33 -38.59
C TYR A 106 -21.45 1.46 -37.65
N MET A 107 -21.11 1.15 -36.39
CA MET A 107 -20.67 2.14 -35.40
C MET A 107 -19.26 2.66 -35.63
N PHE A 108 -18.36 1.79 -36.11
CA PHE A 108 -16.94 2.10 -36.31
C PHE A 108 -16.56 2.35 -37.79
N ASP A 109 -17.51 2.21 -38.72
CA ASP A 109 -17.31 2.57 -40.12
C ASP A 109 -16.99 4.08 -40.26
N THR A 110 -15.85 4.38 -40.87
CA THR A 110 -15.33 5.71 -41.14
C THR A 110 -16.21 6.50 -42.13
N ASN A 111 -16.99 5.81 -42.98
CA ASN A 111 -17.83 6.44 -43.99
C ASN A 111 -19.21 6.91 -43.47
N HIS A 112 -19.66 6.40 -42.31
CA HIS A 112 -20.98 6.72 -41.77
C HIS A 112 -20.92 7.81 -40.67
N LYS A 113 -21.57 8.95 -40.95
CA LYS A 113 -21.71 10.13 -40.06
C LYS A 113 -23.00 10.13 -39.22
N GLY A 114 -23.49 8.96 -38.81
CA GLY A 114 -24.67 8.87 -37.95
C GLY A 114 -24.41 9.44 -36.55
N LYS A 115 -25.40 10.12 -35.94
CA LYS A 115 -25.32 10.56 -34.53
C LYS A 115 -25.36 9.37 -33.59
N ILE A 116 -24.20 8.89 -33.15
CA ILE A 116 -24.09 7.90 -32.07
C ILE A 116 -24.53 8.59 -30.77
N LYS A 117 -25.63 8.13 -30.16
CA LYS A 117 -26.16 8.70 -28.91
C LYS A 117 -25.41 8.25 -27.65
N ASN A 118 -24.59 7.21 -27.73
CA ASN A 118 -23.87 6.65 -26.58
C ASN A 118 -22.47 7.27 -26.43
N GLU A 119 -22.27 8.07 -25.37
CA GLU A 119 -21.01 8.76 -25.07
C GLU A 119 -19.80 7.81 -24.93
N LYS A 120 -20.02 6.57 -24.48
CA LYS A 120 -18.96 5.57 -24.30
C LYS A 120 -18.42 5.08 -25.64
N ILE A 121 -19.31 4.80 -26.59
CA ILE A 121 -18.95 4.37 -27.95
C ILE A 121 -18.29 5.52 -28.71
N MET A 122 -18.71 6.77 -28.48
CA MET A 122 -18.07 7.95 -29.06
C MET A 122 -16.61 8.10 -28.60
N ARG A 123 -16.32 7.88 -27.31
CA ARG A 123 -14.94 7.86 -26.80
C ARG A 123 -14.09 6.78 -27.44
N TRP A 124 -14.64 5.57 -27.59
CA TRP A 124 -13.96 4.46 -28.26
C TRP A 124 -13.71 4.73 -29.75
N ARG A 125 -14.63 5.39 -30.45
CA ARG A 125 -14.43 5.81 -31.84
C ARG A 125 -13.28 6.82 -31.97
N MET A 126 -13.20 7.79 -31.07
CA MET A 126 -12.08 8.74 -31.03
C MET A 126 -10.75 8.03 -30.78
N GLU A 127 -10.73 7.04 -29.89
CA GLU A 127 -9.53 6.25 -29.61
C GLU A 127 -9.07 5.44 -30.84
N LEU A 128 -10.01 4.82 -31.57
CA LEU A 128 -9.72 4.07 -32.79
C LEU A 128 -9.35 4.95 -33.98
N SER A 129 -9.66 6.25 -33.96
CA SER A 129 -9.34 7.18 -35.06
C SER A 129 -7.83 7.34 -35.31
N CYS A 130 -7.00 6.96 -34.33
CA CYS A 130 -5.55 6.95 -34.46
C CYS A 130 -5.02 5.78 -35.33
N TYR A 131 -5.88 4.85 -35.75
CA TYR A 131 -5.51 3.66 -36.51
C TYR A 131 -6.16 3.68 -37.89
N VAL A 132 -5.52 3.01 -38.86
CA VAL A 132 -6.05 2.84 -40.21
C VAL A 132 -6.49 1.39 -40.36
N PHE A 133 -7.81 1.16 -40.47
CA PHE A 133 -8.36 -0.18 -40.58
C PHE A 133 -9.66 -0.24 -41.37
N ASP A 134 -9.94 -1.41 -41.94
CA ASP A 134 -11.22 -1.76 -42.56
C ASP A 134 -12.00 -2.71 -41.65
N ILE A 135 -13.30 -2.46 -41.44
CA ILE A 135 -14.16 -3.30 -40.60
C ILE A 135 -15.09 -4.20 -41.44
N ILE A 136 -14.95 -5.51 -41.26
CA ILE A 136 -15.70 -6.54 -41.97
C ILE A 136 -16.58 -7.31 -40.99
N TYR A 137 -17.82 -7.57 -41.40
CA TYR A 137 -18.73 -8.45 -40.68
C TYR A 137 -18.61 -9.87 -41.23
N ARG A 138 -18.37 -10.85 -40.35
CA ARG A 138 -18.40 -12.28 -40.70
C ARG A 138 -19.41 -12.99 -39.80
N PRO A 139 -20.33 -13.83 -40.32
CA PRO A 139 -21.28 -14.55 -39.47
C PRO A 139 -20.57 -15.44 -38.44
N GLY A 140 -21.05 -15.47 -37.19
CA GLY A 140 -20.39 -16.17 -36.08
C GLY A 140 -20.07 -17.66 -36.31
N LYS A 141 -20.82 -18.36 -37.19
CA LYS A 141 -20.53 -19.75 -37.59
C LYS A 141 -19.17 -19.93 -38.29
N GLU A 142 -18.62 -18.87 -38.87
CA GLU A 142 -17.32 -18.86 -39.55
C GLU A 142 -16.22 -18.20 -38.70
N ASN A 143 -16.54 -17.75 -37.48
CA ASN A 143 -15.61 -17.07 -36.56
C ASN A 143 -15.13 -18.03 -35.44
N ILE A 144 -14.76 -19.26 -35.83
CA ILE A 144 -14.53 -20.39 -34.93
C ILE A 144 -13.40 -20.13 -33.90
N PRO A 145 -12.24 -19.55 -34.27
CA PRO A 145 -11.13 -19.40 -33.32
C PRO A 145 -11.44 -18.49 -32.10
N PRO A 146 -11.93 -17.24 -32.28
CA PRO A 146 -12.27 -16.38 -31.14
C PRO A 146 -13.55 -16.83 -30.41
N ASP A 147 -14.54 -17.42 -31.10
CA ASP A 147 -15.74 -18.02 -30.47
C ASP A 147 -15.38 -19.19 -29.54
N THR A 148 -14.43 -20.03 -29.93
CA THR A 148 -13.93 -21.14 -29.09
C THR A 148 -13.24 -20.60 -27.82
N LEU A 149 -12.48 -19.51 -27.93
CA LEU A 149 -11.78 -18.91 -26.78
C LEU A 149 -12.71 -18.17 -25.83
N SER A 150 -13.75 -17.51 -26.34
CA SER A 150 -14.75 -16.83 -25.50
C SER A 150 -15.68 -17.82 -24.77
N ARG A 151 -15.96 -18.98 -25.39
CA ARG A 151 -16.82 -20.05 -24.86
C ARG A 151 -16.09 -21.14 -24.05
N SER A 152 -14.81 -21.39 -24.29
CA SER A 152 -14.01 -22.33 -23.47
C SER A 152 -13.94 -21.90 -22.00
N ILE A 153 -13.92 -20.59 -21.74
CA ILE A 153 -14.07 -20.02 -20.40
C ILE A 153 -15.48 -20.29 -19.83
N CYS A 154 -16.52 -20.29 -20.67
CA CYS A 154 -17.89 -20.66 -20.28
C CYS A 154 -18.01 -22.15 -19.91
N SER A 155 -17.30 -23.06 -20.59
CA SER A 155 -17.28 -24.49 -20.20
C SER A 155 -16.52 -24.73 -18.90
N ALA A 156 -15.60 -23.83 -18.54
CA ALA A 156 -14.85 -23.88 -17.30
C ALA A 156 -15.65 -23.26 -16.12
N THR A 157 -16.71 -22.50 -16.42
CA THR A 157 -17.72 -22.11 -15.45
C THR A 157 -18.86 -23.12 -15.43
N MET A 158 -18.78 -24.10 -14.53
CA MET A 158 -19.88 -24.66 -13.74
C MET A 158 -19.53 -26.09 -13.31
N ASP A 159 -18.70 -26.21 -12.27
CA ASP A 159 -18.97 -27.20 -11.24
C ASP A 159 -18.34 -26.73 -9.92
N ILE A 160 -19.18 -26.26 -9.01
CA ILE A 160 -18.79 -26.01 -7.61
C ILE A 160 -18.24 -27.30 -6.99
N ASP A 161 -18.67 -28.46 -7.51
CA ASP A 161 -18.28 -29.78 -7.08
C ASP A 161 -16.78 -30.05 -7.30
N ILE A 162 -16.19 -29.66 -8.43
CA ILE A 162 -14.75 -29.79 -8.68
C ILE A 162 -13.94 -28.91 -7.71
N LEU A 163 -14.41 -27.68 -7.43
CA LEU A 163 -13.76 -26.80 -6.46
C LEU A 163 -13.83 -27.37 -5.04
N TYR A 164 -14.93 -28.04 -4.71
CA TYR A 164 -15.12 -28.72 -3.43
C TYR A 164 -14.25 -29.98 -3.30
N GLU A 165 -14.09 -30.77 -4.36
CA GLU A 165 -13.18 -31.91 -4.42
C GLU A 165 -11.72 -31.48 -4.23
N LEU A 166 -11.28 -30.43 -4.93
CA LEU A 166 -9.94 -29.85 -4.77
C LEU A 166 -9.73 -29.34 -3.34
N HIS A 167 -10.75 -28.73 -2.73
CA HIS A 167 -10.68 -28.28 -1.34
C HIS A 167 -10.49 -29.45 -0.36
N ASN A 168 -11.15 -30.58 -0.60
CA ASN A 168 -10.97 -31.80 0.21
C ASN A 168 -9.59 -32.42 -0.01
N ALA A 169 -9.16 -32.57 -1.28
CA ALA A 169 -7.87 -33.16 -1.64
C ALA A 169 -6.68 -32.36 -1.09
N LEU A 170 -6.79 -31.03 -1.04
CA LEU A 170 -5.76 -30.13 -0.51
C LEU A 170 -5.84 -29.91 1.01
N SER A 171 -6.59 -30.76 1.74
CA SER A 171 -6.72 -30.69 3.20
C SER A 171 -7.32 -29.38 3.72
N HIS A 172 -8.43 -28.94 3.14
CA HIS A 172 -9.23 -27.81 3.62
C HIS A 172 -8.45 -26.49 3.81
N PRO A 173 -7.74 -26.00 2.78
CA PRO A 173 -6.99 -24.76 2.84
C PRO A 173 -7.92 -23.57 3.06
N GLY A 174 -7.44 -22.57 3.81
CA GLY A 174 -8.20 -21.32 3.99
C GLY A 174 -8.31 -20.52 2.70
N VAL A 175 -9.31 -19.62 2.63
CA VAL A 175 -9.67 -18.84 1.42
C VAL A 175 -8.46 -18.26 0.69
N VAL A 176 -7.51 -17.66 1.41
CA VAL A 176 -6.31 -17.03 0.80
C VAL A 176 -5.42 -18.06 0.11
N ARG A 177 -5.15 -19.20 0.77
CA ARG A 177 -4.28 -20.26 0.23
C ARG A 177 -4.96 -20.98 -0.93
N MET A 178 -6.26 -21.25 -0.81
CA MET A 178 -7.05 -21.87 -1.87
C MET A 178 -7.10 -20.95 -3.10
N PHE A 179 -7.33 -19.65 -2.90
CA PHE A 179 -7.36 -18.70 -4.00
C PHE A 179 -5.99 -18.53 -4.68
N HIS A 180 -4.90 -18.57 -3.91
CA HIS A 180 -3.55 -18.59 -4.48
C HIS A 180 -3.33 -19.84 -5.36
N PHE A 181 -3.76 -21.01 -4.89
CA PHE A 181 -3.66 -22.25 -5.67
C PHE A 181 -4.48 -22.16 -6.98
N VAL A 182 -5.73 -21.72 -6.89
CA VAL A 182 -6.61 -21.48 -8.06
C VAL A 182 -5.93 -20.56 -9.07
N ARG A 183 -5.33 -19.45 -8.63
CA ARG A 183 -4.61 -18.52 -9.50
C ARG A 183 -3.34 -19.12 -10.10
N SER A 184 -2.55 -19.85 -9.31
CA SER A 184 -1.31 -20.48 -9.82
C SER A 184 -1.56 -21.55 -10.87
N LYS A 185 -2.76 -22.16 -10.85
CA LYS A 185 -3.18 -23.20 -11.79
C LYS A 185 -4.10 -22.66 -12.89
N ASN A 186 -4.26 -21.33 -12.99
CA ASN A 186 -5.15 -20.65 -13.94
C ASN A 186 -6.57 -21.25 -13.98
N LEU A 187 -7.08 -21.68 -12.82
CA LEU A 187 -8.43 -22.23 -12.73
C LEU A 187 -9.48 -21.11 -12.79
N PRO A 188 -10.64 -21.36 -13.41
CA PRO A 188 -11.68 -20.36 -13.72
C PRO A 188 -12.55 -19.95 -12.51
N TYR A 189 -12.02 -19.99 -11.28
CA TYR A 189 -12.78 -19.71 -10.07
C TYR A 189 -12.47 -18.32 -9.49
N SER A 190 -13.51 -17.58 -9.14
CA SER A 190 -13.34 -16.28 -8.51
C SER A 190 -13.04 -16.41 -7.01
N VAL A 191 -12.59 -15.30 -6.40
CA VAL A 191 -12.44 -15.22 -4.94
C VAL A 191 -13.75 -15.56 -4.23
N ASP A 192 -14.89 -15.15 -4.80
CA ASP A 192 -16.19 -15.34 -4.18
C ASP A 192 -16.67 -16.79 -4.28
N ASP A 193 -16.30 -17.52 -5.34
CA ASP A 193 -16.57 -18.96 -5.45
C ASP A 193 -15.78 -19.74 -4.38
N VAL A 194 -14.51 -19.40 -4.18
CA VAL A 194 -13.68 -19.96 -3.10
C VAL A 194 -14.29 -19.64 -1.74
N LYS A 195 -14.74 -18.40 -1.49
CA LYS A 195 -15.39 -18.03 -0.23
C LYS A 195 -16.69 -18.82 0.00
N LYS A 196 -17.54 -18.95 -1.03
CA LYS A 196 -18.80 -19.71 -0.97
C LYS A 196 -18.54 -21.17 -0.62
N MET A 197 -17.62 -21.82 -1.33
CA MET A 197 -17.21 -23.20 -1.08
C MET A 197 -16.66 -23.37 0.35
N THR A 198 -15.79 -22.47 0.80
CA THR A 198 -15.20 -22.57 2.15
C THR A 198 -16.25 -22.35 3.24
N ALA A 199 -17.29 -21.55 2.96
CA ALA A 199 -18.40 -21.29 3.87
C ALA A 199 -19.43 -22.43 3.89
N SER A 200 -19.64 -23.13 2.77
CA SER A 200 -20.53 -24.29 2.68
C SER A 200 -19.89 -25.59 3.19
N CYS A 201 -18.56 -25.65 3.30
CA CYS A 201 -17.84 -26.82 3.81
C CYS A 201 -18.13 -27.09 5.30
N ARG A 202 -18.84 -28.20 5.58
CA ARG A 202 -19.18 -28.64 6.96
C ARG A 202 -17.95 -28.93 7.82
N ILE A 203 -16.89 -29.48 7.24
CA ILE A 203 -15.63 -29.82 7.95
C ILE A 203 -14.93 -28.53 8.40
N CYS A 204 -14.81 -27.54 7.50
CA CYS A 204 -14.28 -26.23 7.84
C CYS A 204 -15.13 -25.53 8.91
N ALA A 205 -16.47 -25.61 8.82
CA ALA A 205 -17.35 -25.01 9.81
C ALA A 205 -17.18 -25.63 11.21
N LYS A 206 -16.98 -26.95 11.30
CA LYS A 206 -16.76 -27.66 12.56
C LYS A 206 -15.37 -27.40 13.16
N CYS A 207 -14.32 -27.42 12.33
CA CYS A 207 -12.93 -27.27 12.79
C CYS A 207 -12.46 -25.81 12.89
N LYS A 208 -13.09 -24.87 12.18
CA LYS A 208 -12.77 -23.43 12.16
C LYS A 208 -14.05 -22.58 12.24
N PRO A 209 -14.83 -22.68 13.34
CA PRO A 209 -16.08 -21.95 13.47
C PRO A 209 -15.84 -20.45 13.43
N ARG A 210 -16.60 -19.75 12.58
CA ARG A 210 -16.64 -18.28 12.59
C ARG A 210 -17.59 -17.83 13.68
N PHE A 211 -17.05 -17.52 14.84
CA PHE A 211 -17.81 -16.90 15.92
C PHE A 211 -18.40 -15.55 15.48
N TYR A 212 -19.62 -15.28 15.91
CA TYR A 212 -20.28 -14.00 15.72
C TYR A 212 -19.38 -12.87 16.22
N LYS A 213 -19.02 -11.96 15.32
CA LYS A 213 -18.37 -10.70 15.67
C LYS A 213 -19.46 -9.63 15.56
N PRO A 214 -19.87 -8.97 16.66
CA PRO A 214 -20.78 -7.85 16.55
C PRO A 214 -20.20 -6.80 15.60
N GLN A 215 -21.06 -6.05 14.91
CA GLN A 215 -20.62 -4.87 14.16
C GLN A 215 -19.70 -4.06 15.06
N LYS A 216 -18.48 -3.78 14.60
CA LYS A 216 -17.61 -2.80 15.26
C LYS A 216 -18.43 -1.52 15.31
N ALA A 217 -18.95 -1.17 16.48
CA ALA A 217 -19.46 0.17 16.70
C ALA A 217 -18.34 1.10 16.25
N HIS A 218 -18.62 1.97 15.29
CA HIS A 218 -17.76 3.13 15.07
C HIS A 218 -17.90 3.98 16.33
N LEU A 219 -17.12 3.64 17.37
CA LEU A 219 -16.84 4.54 18.47
C LEU A 219 -16.36 5.82 17.81
N ILE A 220 -17.14 6.88 17.97
CA ILE A 220 -16.86 8.20 17.44
C ILE A 220 -15.47 8.58 17.93
N LYS A 221 -14.52 8.52 16.98
CA LYS A 221 -13.12 8.87 17.15
C LYS A 221 -13.09 10.36 17.53
N ALA A 222 -12.28 10.71 18.53
CA ALA A 222 -11.92 12.11 18.77
C ALA A 222 -11.71 12.85 17.44
N THR A 223 -12.25 14.06 17.33
CA THR A 223 -12.24 14.87 16.10
C THR A 223 -11.03 15.78 16.03
N GLN A 224 -10.47 16.14 17.19
CA GLN A 224 -9.29 16.99 17.33
C GLN A 224 -8.26 16.38 18.29
N PRO A 225 -6.98 16.79 18.20
CA PRO A 225 -5.96 16.38 19.16
C PRO A 225 -6.36 16.76 20.59
N PHE A 226 -6.03 15.90 21.55
CA PHE A 226 -6.19 16.15 22.98
C PHE A 226 -7.66 16.28 23.45
N GLU A 227 -8.63 15.86 22.64
CA GLU A 227 -10.05 15.87 23.01
C GLU A 227 -10.42 14.71 23.94
N ARG A 228 -9.95 13.49 23.61
CA ARG A 228 -10.25 12.26 24.35
C ARG A 228 -8.97 11.49 24.63
N LEU A 229 -8.69 11.26 25.91
CA LEU A 229 -7.51 10.54 26.36
C LEU A 229 -7.91 9.17 26.91
N ASN A 230 -7.13 8.14 26.58
CA ASN A 230 -7.24 6.81 27.17
C ASN A 230 -6.09 6.61 28.15
N ILE A 231 -6.39 6.20 29.38
CA ILE A 231 -5.38 5.95 30.42
C ILE A 231 -5.33 4.48 30.83
N ASP A 232 -4.12 3.98 31.07
CA ASP A 232 -3.88 2.60 31.51
C ASP A 232 -2.55 2.49 32.27
N PHE A 233 -2.41 1.48 33.13
CA PHE A 233 -1.16 1.18 33.82
C PHE A 233 -0.49 -0.06 33.25
N LYS A 234 0.85 -0.05 33.24
CA LYS A 234 1.64 -1.25 32.95
C LYS A 234 2.59 -1.56 34.10
N GLY A 235 2.50 -2.79 34.61
CA GLY A 235 3.46 -3.37 35.54
C GLY A 235 2.87 -4.53 36.34
N PRO A 236 3.58 -5.03 37.36
CA PRO A 236 4.90 -4.57 37.81
C PRO A 236 6.01 -4.93 36.81
N LEU A 237 7.00 -4.04 36.65
CA LEU A 237 8.13 -4.17 35.74
C LEU A 237 9.44 -4.27 36.52
N PRO A 238 10.45 -5.01 36.01
CA PRO A 238 11.77 -5.04 36.63
C PRO A 238 12.38 -3.64 36.59
N SER A 239 12.77 -3.07 37.73
CA SER A 239 13.41 -1.75 37.76
C SER A 239 14.53 -1.70 38.78
N THR A 240 15.56 -0.90 38.48
CA THR A 240 16.60 -0.52 39.44
C THR A 240 16.10 0.51 40.46
N ASN A 241 15.05 1.26 40.10
CA ASN A 241 14.49 2.34 40.93
C ASN A 241 13.15 1.91 41.57
N LYS A 242 12.58 2.77 42.42
CA LYS A 242 11.24 2.57 43.01
C LYS A 242 10.11 2.57 41.97
N ASN A 243 10.37 3.01 40.74
CA ASN A 243 9.38 3.08 39.66
C ASN A 243 9.21 1.72 38.99
N ILE A 244 8.27 0.92 39.49
CA ILE A 244 7.95 -0.42 38.97
C ILE A 244 6.73 -0.42 38.04
N TYR A 245 6.07 0.73 37.86
CA TYR A 245 4.95 0.91 36.93
C TYR A 245 5.24 2.05 35.96
N PHE A 246 4.51 2.08 34.84
CA PHE A 246 4.31 3.33 34.12
C PHE A 246 2.83 3.54 33.79
N LEU A 247 2.39 4.78 33.95
CA LEU A 247 1.08 5.25 33.49
C LEU A 247 1.19 5.64 32.02
N THR A 248 0.35 5.06 31.19
CA THR A 248 0.18 5.49 29.80
C THR A 248 -1.07 6.31 29.64
N ILE A 249 -0.94 7.39 28.89
CA ILE A 249 -2.03 8.29 28.50
C ILE A 249 -1.91 8.46 27.01
N ILE A 250 -2.91 8.02 26.26
CA ILE A 250 -2.87 7.97 24.80
C ILE A 250 -3.98 8.85 24.25
N ASP A 251 -3.59 9.81 23.41
CA ASP A 251 -4.54 10.61 22.66
C ASP A 251 -5.25 9.76 21.60
N GLU A 252 -6.58 9.72 21.64
CA GLU A 252 -7.35 8.85 20.75
C GLU A 252 -7.30 9.30 19.28
N PHE A 253 -7.17 10.62 19.04
CA PHE A 253 -7.14 11.20 17.70
C PHE A 253 -5.83 10.88 16.97
N SER A 254 -4.71 11.30 17.54
CA SER A 254 -3.37 11.21 16.95
C SER A 254 -2.69 9.86 17.20
N ARG A 255 -3.14 9.13 18.23
CA ARG A 255 -2.44 7.98 18.80
C ARG A 255 -1.08 8.31 19.41
N PHE A 256 -0.89 9.56 19.82
CA PHE A 256 0.32 9.99 20.50
C PHE A 256 0.35 9.46 21.94
N PRO A 257 1.39 8.68 22.34
CA PRO A 257 1.51 8.19 23.70
C PRO A 257 2.27 9.18 24.59
N PHE A 258 1.71 9.46 25.77
CA PHE A 258 2.38 10.03 26.93
C PHE A 258 2.59 8.90 27.94
N VAL A 259 3.80 8.80 28.50
CA VAL A 259 4.17 7.74 29.44
C VAL A 259 4.92 8.34 30.60
N PHE A 260 4.47 8.05 31.81
CA PHE A 260 5.05 8.54 33.06
C PHE A 260 5.47 7.35 33.93
N PRO A 261 6.75 7.22 34.31
CA PRO A 261 7.19 6.23 35.30
C PRO A 261 6.58 6.52 36.68
N CYS A 262 6.05 5.50 37.34
CA CYS A 262 5.38 5.60 38.64
C CYS A 262 5.87 4.51 39.61
N SER A 263 5.96 4.85 40.89
CA SER A 263 6.28 3.88 41.95
C SER A 263 5.10 3.05 42.39
N ASP A 264 3.89 3.60 42.27
CA ASP A 264 2.64 3.00 42.71
C ASP A 264 1.52 3.25 41.69
N MET A 265 0.39 2.59 41.91
CA MET A 265 -0.85 2.75 41.14
C MET A 265 -1.90 3.48 42.00
N THR A 266 -1.49 4.51 42.74
CA THR A 266 -2.43 5.29 43.57
C THR A 266 -3.09 6.40 42.76
N SER A 267 -4.28 6.82 43.19
CA SER A 267 -5.04 7.89 42.56
C SER A 267 -4.30 9.23 42.63
N SER A 268 -3.61 9.50 43.73
CA SER A 268 -2.80 10.71 43.92
C SER A 268 -1.68 10.81 42.88
N THR A 269 -0.97 9.72 42.60
CA THR A 269 0.06 9.66 41.55
C THR A 269 -0.53 9.90 40.17
N VAL A 270 -1.71 9.33 39.86
CA VAL A 270 -2.43 9.61 38.61
C VAL A 270 -2.78 11.09 38.48
N ILE A 271 -3.32 11.69 39.54
CA ILE A 271 -3.68 13.11 39.58
C ILE A 271 -2.44 13.99 39.35
N GLN A 272 -1.31 13.69 39.99
CA GLN A 272 -0.05 14.42 39.80
C GLN A 272 0.42 14.37 38.34
N CYS A 273 0.39 13.18 37.73
CA CYS A 273 0.76 13.00 36.32
C CYS A 273 -0.20 13.76 35.38
N LEU A 274 -1.51 13.72 35.65
CA LEU A 274 -2.51 14.48 34.88
C LEU A 274 -2.32 15.99 35.04
N CYS A 275 -2.02 16.49 36.24
CA CYS A 275 -1.72 17.92 36.45
C CYS A 275 -0.53 18.38 35.62
N HIS A 276 0.56 17.62 35.58
CA HIS A 276 1.71 17.93 34.72
C HIS A 276 1.33 17.93 33.24
N LEU A 277 0.52 16.96 32.80
CA LEU A 277 0.09 16.89 31.41
C LEU A 277 -0.82 18.07 31.05
N PHE A 278 -1.79 18.40 31.90
CA PHE A 278 -2.75 19.47 31.66
C PHE A 278 -2.13 20.85 31.69
N ALA A 279 -1.06 21.04 32.48
CA ALA A 279 -0.30 22.29 32.47
C ALA A 279 0.37 22.56 31.11
N LEU A 280 0.73 21.51 30.35
CA LEU A 280 1.42 21.63 29.06
C LEU A 280 0.45 21.72 27.88
N PHE A 281 -0.64 20.96 27.90
CA PHE A 281 -1.52 20.78 26.73
C PHE A 281 -2.95 21.33 26.93
N GLY A 282 -3.29 21.80 28.13
CA GLY A 282 -4.63 22.23 28.48
C GLY A 282 -5.50 21.10 29.04
N MET A 283 -6.82 21.30 29.02
CA MET A 283 -7.78 20.33 29.57
C MET A 283 -8.45 19.52 28.44
N PRO A 284 -8.48 18.18 28.54
CA PRO A 284 -9.24 17.37 27.59
C PRO A 284 -10.74 17.43 27.91
N SER A 285 -11.58 17.16 26.92
CA SER A 285 -13.02 17.04 27.13
C SER A 285 -13.40 15.74 27.84
N TYR A 286 -12.61 14.68 27.60
CA TYR A 286 -12.98 13.32 28.01
C TYR A 286 -11.78 12.45 28.36
N ILE A 287 -11.92 11.65 29.42
CA ILE A 287 -10.94 10.63 29.82
C ILE A 287 -11.63 9.27 29.94
N HIS A 288 -11.06 8.26 29.29
CA HIS A 288 -11.48 6.88 29.37
C HIS A 288 -10.43 6.05 30.12
N SER A 289 -10.87 5.26 31.09
CA SER A 289 -10.00 4.34 31.83
C SER A 289 -10.61 2.94 31.89
N ASP A 290 -9.79 1.96 32.28
CA ASP A 290 -10.30 0.67 32.73
C ASP A 290 -10.91 0.77 34.15
N ARG A 291 -11.22 -0.39 34.75
CA ARG A 291 -11.78 -0.49 36.10
C ARG A 291 -10.72 -0.66 37.19
N GLY A 292 -9.47 -0.26 36.94
CA GLY A 292 -8.41 -0.28 37.95
C GLY A 292 -8.80 0.51 39.20
N SER A 293 -8.38 0.02 40.38
CA SER A 293 -8.76 0.62 41.68
C SER A 293 -8.37 2.11 41.79
N ALA A 294 -7.21 2.49 41.23
CA ALA A 294 -6.74 3.87 41.12
C ALA A 294 -7.74 4.78 40.38
N PHE A 295 -8.25 4.29 39.25
CA PHE A 295 -9.14 5.03 38.37
C PHE A 295 -10.60 5.04 38.86
N MET A 296 -10.95 4.11 39.75
CA MET A 296 -12.27 4.01 40.38
C MET A 296 -12.43 4.90 41.62
N SER A 297 -11.33 5.46 42.12
CA SER A 297 -11.32 6.27 43.34
C SER A 297 -12.27 7.47 43.26
N LYS A 298 -12.83 7.84 44.41
CA LYS A 298 -13.64 9.05 44.53
C LYS A 298 -12.77 10.31 44.30
N GLU A 299 -11.55 10.28 44.82
CA GLU A 299 -10.55 11.35 44.68
C GLU A 299 -10.30 11.74 43.21
N LEU A 300 -10.00 10.77 42.33
CA LEU A 300 -9.78 11.06 40.91
C LEU A 300 -11.04 11.60 40.24
N ARG A 301 -12.20 11.05 40.58
CA ARG A 301 -13.48 11.47 40.01
C ARG A 301 -13.83 12.91 40.39
N ASP A 302 -13.66 13.25 41.66
CA ASP A 302 -13.91 14.59 42.19
C ASP A 302 -12.93 15.59 41.55
N PHE A 303 -11.65 15.21 41.40
CA PHE A 303 -10.66 16.00 40.67
C PHE A 303 -11.07 16.26 39.20
N LEU A 304 -11.41 15.22 38.44
CA LEU A 304 -11.81 15.37 37.03
C LEU A 304 -13.09 16.21 36.89
N THR A 305 -14.07 15.99 37.78
CA THR A 305 -15.33 16.76 37.80
C THR A 305 -15.06 18.23 38.13
N SER A 306 -14.16 18.53 39.08
CA SER A 306 -13.77 19.89 39.42
C SER A 306 -13.09 20.64 38.26
N LYS A 307 -12.50 19.90 37.30
CA LYS A 307 -11.89 20.44 36.09
C LYS A 307 -12.83 20.43 34.88
N GLY A 308 -14.08 19.99 35.05
CA GLY A 308 -15.07 19.90 33.96
C GLY A 308 -14.80 18.77 32.95
N ILE A 309 -13.99 17.78 33.32
CA ILE A 309 -13.57 16.68 32.44
C ILE A 309 -14.55 15.51 32.61
N ALA A 310 -15.18 15.07 31.52
CA ALA A 310 -16.04 13.90 31.55
C ALA A 310 -15.21 12.61 31.64
N SER A 311 -15.61 11.68 32.50
CA SER A 311 -14.92 10.39 32.67
C SER A 311 -15.81 9.20 32.34
N SER A 312 -15.25 8.16 31.74
CA SER A 312 -15.96 6.89 31.54
C SER A 312 -15.08 5.67 31.76
N ARG A 313 -15.76 4.53 31.86
CA ARG A 313 -15.18 3.26 32.30
C ARG A 313 -15.55 2.16 31.33
N THR A 314 -14.69 1.18 31.18
CA THR A 314 -15.06 -0.08 30.51
C THR A 314 -16.15 -0.81 31.31
N THR A 315 -17.08 -1.45 30.60
CA THR A 315 -18.04 -2.38 31.22
C THR A 315 -17.33 -3.70 31.50
N SER A 316 -17.66 -4.37 32.61
CA SER A 316 -16.97 -5.57 33.09
C SER A 316 -16.93 -6.75 32.10
N TYR A 317 -17.75 -6.72 31.05
CA TYR A 317 -17.88 -7.78 30.04
C TYR A 317 -17.53 -7.34 28.61
N ASN A 318 -17.02 -6.12 28.39
CA ASN A 318 -16.68 -5.63 27.05
C ASN A 318 -15.27 -5.00 27.00
N PRO A 319 -14.20 -5.82 26.95
CA PRO A 319 -12.80 -5.36 26.93
C PRO A 319 -12.42 -4.54 25.69
N GLN A 320 -13.33 -4.35 24.73
CA GLN A 320 -13.08 -3.53 23.53
C GLN A 320 -12.98 -2.02 23.82
N GLY A 321 -13.50 -1.53 24.96
CA GLY A 321 -13.51 -0.10 25.29
C GLY A 321 -12.12 0.52 25.48
N ASN A 322 -11.24 -0.12 26.26
CA ASN A 322 -9.86 0.34 26.49
C ASN A 322 -8.80 -0.50 25.73
N GLY A 323 -9.23 -1.42 24.86
CA GLY A 323 -8.31 -2.28 24.11
C GLY A 323 -7.36 -1.53 23.17
N GLN A 324 -7.51 -0.21 23.01
CA GLN A 324 -6.50 0.64 22.37
C GLN A 324 -5.32 0.90 23.30
N ALA A 325 -5.53 1.33 24.56
CA ALA A 325 -4.45 1.60 25.49
C ALA A 325 -3.66 0.33 25.82
N GLU A 326 -4.34 -0.79 26.02
CA GLU A 326 -3.71 -2.09 26.29
C GLU A 326 -2.80 -2.54 25.14
N ARG A 327 -3.26 -2.39 23.89
CA ARG A 327 -2.45 -2.69 22.70
C ARG A 327 -1.22 -1.78 22.61
N TYR A 328 -1.38 -0.50 22.91
CA TYR A 328 -0.27 0.46 22.93
C TYR A 328 0.72 0.15 24.03
N ASN A 329 0.28 -0.30 25.21
CA ASN A 329 1.16 -0.78 26.28
C ASN A 329 2.03 -1.94 25.80
N GLY A 330 1.46 -2.87 25.03
CA GLY A 330 2.21 -3.93 24.37
C GLY A 330 3.24 -3.41 23.36
N THR A 331 2.88 -2.42 22.54
CA THR A 331 3.78 -1.80 21.55
C THR A 331 4.92 -1.04 22.22
N ILE A 332 4.62 -0.24 23.26
CA ILE A 332 5.61 0.51 24.04
C ILE A 332 6.58 -0.45 24.70
N TRP A 333 6.08 -1.50 25.36
CA TRP A 333 6.94 -2.48 26.00
C TRP A 333 7.87 -3.19 25.01
N LYS A 334 7.35 -3.63 23.85
CA LYS A 334 8.18 -4.22 22.79
C LYS A 334 9.27 -3.28 22.30
N ALA A 335 8.94 -2.00 22.09
CA ALA A 335 9.92 -1.00 21.65
C ALA A 335 11.03 -0.80 22.70
N ILE A 336 10.67 -0.80 24.00
CA ILE A 336 11.63 -0.74 25.10
C ILE A 336 12.51 -2.01 25.10
N THR A 337 11.93 -3.21 24.99
CA THR A 337 12.70 -4.46 24.94
C THR A 337 13.71 -4.47 23.80
N LEU A 338 13.29 -4.06 22.60
CA LEU A 338 14.18 -3.96 21.44
C LEU A 338 15.31 -2.94 21.66
N ALA A 339 15.01 -1.79 22.26
CA ALA A 339 16.01 -0.76 22.55
C ALA A 339 17.02 -1.23 23.63
N LEU A 340 16.56 -2.00 24.62
CA LEU A 340 17.42 -2.62 25.62
C LEU A 340 18.36 -3.66 25.02
N GLU A 341 17.83 -4.57 24.19
CA GLU A 341 18.62 -5.59 23.49
C GLU A 341 19.66 -4.94 22.57
N ALA A 342 19.27 -3.90 21.83
CA ALA A 342 20.19 -3.16 20.96
C ALA A 342 21.35 -2.49 21.71
N ARG A 343 21.16 -2.14 22.99
CA ARG A 343 22.18 -1.56 23.86
C ARG A 343 22.85 -2.57 24.79
N SER A 344 22.52 -3.86 24.67
CA SER A 344 22.98 -4.92 25.58
C SER A 344 22.71 -4.61 27.07
N LEU A 345 21.60 -3.92 27.36
CA LEU A 345 21.19 -3.56 28.72
C LEU A 345 20.16 -4.54 29.27
N PRO A 346 20.23 -4.92 30.56
CA PRO A 346 19.22 -5.79 31.17
C PRO A 346 17.87 -5.06 31.36
N PRO A 347 16.74 -5.81 31.45
CA PRO A 347 15.38 -5.25 31.56
C PRO A 347 15.14 -4.22 32.67
N LYS A 348 15.96 -4.21 33.72
CA LYS A 348 15.89 -3.27 34.85
C LYS A 348 16.15 -1.80 34.46
N TYR A 349 16.81 -1.54 33.33
CA TYR A 349 17.13 -0.20 32.83
C TYR A 349 16.12 0.34 31.80
N TRP A 350 14.89 -0.20 31.79
CA TRP A 350 13.85 0.22 30.82
C TRP A 350 13.57 1.73 30.83
N GLN A 351 13.79 2.43 31.95
CA GLN A 351 13.62 3.88 32.05
C GLN A 351 14.63 4.67 31.21
N GLU A 352 15.85 4.16 31.04
CA GLU A 352 16.91 4.84 30.27
C GLU A 352 16.59 4.87 28.78
N VAL A 353 15.98 3.79 28.27
CA VAL A 353 15.58 3.69 26.86
C VAL A 353 14.16 4.16 26.59
N LEU A 354 13.39 4.51 27.63
CA LEU A 354 11.98 4.89 27.49
C LEU A 354 11.81 6.07 26.54
N GLN A 355 12.63 7.11 26.67
CA GLN A 355 12.53 8.28 25.81
C GLN A 355 12.86 7.98 24.35
N ASP A 356 13.82 7.07 24.10
CA ASP A 356 14.18 6.63 22.75
C ASP A 356 13.09 5.75 22.12
N ALA A 357 12.48 4.87 22.92
CA ALA A 357 11.35 4.05 22.50
C ALA A 357 10.13 4.93 22.15
N LEU A 358 9.81 5.90 23.01
CA LEU A 358 8.76 6.89 22.74
C LEU A 358 9.11 7.75 21.54
N HIS A 359 10.38 8.12 21.38
CA HIS A 359 10.82 8.87 20.21
C HIS A 359 10.51 8.07 18.94
N SER A 360 10.86 6.80 18.91
CA SER A 360 10.61 5.93 17.77
C SER A 360 9.11 5.80 17.48
N ILE A 361 8.29 5.53 18.49
CA ILE A 361 6.84 5.34 18.32
C ILE A 361 6.16 6.63 17.82
N ARG A 362 6.59 7.81 18.27
CA ARG A 362 6.01 9.09 17.87
C ARG A 362 6.41 9.52 16.46
N SER A 363 7.59 9.10 15.99
CA SER A 363 8.14 9.46 14.68
C SER A 363 7.81 8.46 13.57
N LEU A 364 7.47 7.21 13.89
CA LEU A 364 7.18 6.18 12.91
C LEU A 364 5.72 6.20 12.45
N LEU A 365 5.47 5.71 11.23
CA LEU A 365 4.14 5.61 10.65
C LEU A 365 3.26 4.69 11.50
N SER A 366 2.13 5.22 11.97
CA SER A 366 1.11 4.40 12.62
C SER A 366 0.16 3.82 11.56
N THR A 367 0.11 2.49 11.47
CA THR A 367 -0.76 1.79 10.51
C THR A 367 -2.25 2.04 10.75
N ALA A 368 -2.63 2.45 11.97
CA ALA A 368 -4.02 2.76 12.32
C ALA A 368 -4.48 4.11 11.77
N THR A 369 -3.57 5.07 11.62
CA THR A 369 -3.86 6.46 11.20
C THR A 369 -3.26 6.83 9.85
N ASN A 370 -2.36 5.99 9.31
CA ASN A 370 -1.58 6.20 8.09
C ASN A 370 -0.80 7.53 8.07
N VAL A 371 -0.50 8.06 9.25
CA VAL A 371 0.28 9.29 9.51
C VAL A 371 1.07 9.06 10.80
N THR A 372 2.21 9.74 10.98
CA THR A 372 2.97 9.65 12.24
C THR A 372 2.16 10.25 13.40
N PRO A 373 2.23 9.68 14.62
CA PRO A 373 1.50 10.22 15.76
C PRO A 373 1.87 11.68 16.07
N HIS A 374 3.13 12.07 15.88
CA HIS A 374 3.56 13.44 16.13
C HIS A 374 2.98 14.44 15.13
N GLU A 375 3.07 14.17 13.82
CA GLU A 375 2.48 15.04 12.81
C GLU A 375 0.99 15.20 13.00
N ARG A 376 0.32 14.12 13.38
CA ARG A 376 -1.12 14.14 13.61
C ARG A 376 -1.51 14.91 14.87
N PHE A 377 -0.66 14.97 15.89
CA PHE A 377 -0.92 15.72 17.12
C PHE A 377 -0.56 17.20 16.99
N PHE A 378 0.59 17.52 16.39
CA PHE A 378 1.14 18.88 16.34
C PHE A 378 1.00 19.58 14.99
N SER A 379 0.56 18.88 13.94
CA SER A 379 0.44 19.38 12.56
C SER A 379 1.77 19.80 11.90
N PHE A 380 2.92 19.29 12.38
CA PHE A 380 4.22 19.47 11.72
C PHE A 380 5.10 18.20 11.86
N PRO A 381 6.05 17.96 10.92
CA PRO A 381 6.92 16.79 10.94
C PRO A 381 7.88 16.79 12.12
N ARG A 382 8.02 15.63 12.77
CA ARG A 382 8.98 15.47 13.86
C ARG A 382 10.39 15.43 13.31
N LYS A 383 11.29 16.25 13.85
CA LYS A 383 12.72 16.15 13.54
C LYS A 383 13.34 14.98 14.32
N SER A 384 14.03 14.09 13.62
CA SER A 384 14.83 13.02 14.23
C SER A 384 16.08 13.61 14.88
N ALA A 385 16.57 12.99 15.95
CA ALA A 385 17.89 13.30 16.53
C ALA A 385 19.06 13.00 15.56
N THR A 386 18.82 12.13 14.57
CA THR A 386 19.78 11.75 13.53
C THR A 386 19.57 12.47 12.19
N GLY A 387 18.56 13.35 12.10
CA GLY A 387 18.26 14.11 10.89
C GLY A 387 19.06 15.42 10.85
N CYS A 388 19.74 15.67 9.73
CA CYS A 388 20.41 16.96 9.54
C CYS A 388 19.37 18.02 9.12
N SER A 389 19.36 19.19 9.79
CA SER A 389 18.49 20.32 9.39
C SER A 389 18.93 20.96 8.07
N VAL A 390 20.11 20.61 7.58
CA VAL A 390 20.73 20.99 6.31
C VAL A 390 21.29 19.73 5.63
N PRO A 391 21.50 19.70 4.30
CA PRO A 391 22.17 18.59 3.62
C PRO A 391 23.49 18.17 4.30
N SER A 392 23.82 16.87 4.28
CA SER A 392 24.98 16.30 4.98
C SER A 392 26.33 16.92 4.60
N TRP A 393 26.46 17.41 3.36
CA TRP A 393 27.66 18.09 2.87
C TRP A 393 27.81 19.52 3.39
N LEU A 394 26.76 20.11 3.99
CA LEU A 394 26.78 21.41 4.67
C LEU A 394 26.94 21.28 6.20
N CYS A 395 26.90 20.07 6.74
CA CYS A 395 26.99 19.84 8.18
C CYS A 395 28.42 19.93 8.71
N ASN A 396 29.41 19.62 7.87
CA ASN A 396 30.82 19.66 8.24
C ASN A 396 31.52 20.71 7.37
N PRO A 397 32.59 21.35 7.90
CA PRO A 397 33.41 22.21 7.08
C PRO A 397 33.99 21.43 5.89
N GLY A 398 33.95 22.03 4.71
CA GLY A 398 34.37 21.34 3.49
C GLY A 398 34.15 22.13 2.21
N PRO A 399 34.71 21.66 1.09
CA PRO A 399 34.72 22.41 -0.15
C PRO A 399 33.35 22.33 -0.86
N ALA A 400 32.90 23.46 -1.40
CA ALA A 400 31.64 23.63 -2.11
C ALA A 400 31.79 24.62 -3.28
N LEU A 401 30.82 24.63 -4.19
CA LEU A 401 30.76 25.53 -5.33
C LEU A 401 29.79 26.68 -5.03
N LEU A 402 30.25 27.92 -5.09
CA LEU A 402 29.45 29.12 -4.98
C LEU A 402 29.09 29.66 -6.37
N LYS A 403 27.80 29.90 -6.62
CA LYS A 403 27.33 30.52 -7.86
C LYS A 403 27.87 31.95 -7.99
N ARG A 404 28.51 32.22 -9.12
CA ARG A 404 29.00 33.55 -9.47
C ARG A 404 27.87 34.43 -10.01
N HIS A 405 27.60 35.56 -9.35
CA HIS A 405 26.51 36.47 -9.73
C HIS A 405 26.89 37.43 -10.86
N VAL A 406 28.17 37.80 -10.97
CA VAL A 406 28.68 38.73 -11.98
C VAL A 406 29.70 38.02 -12.87
N ARG A 407 29.40 37.88 -14.18
CA ARG A 407 30.31 37.34 -15.19
C ARG A 407 30.75 38.47 -16.13
N LEU A 408 32.05 38.62 -16.36
CA LEU A 408 32.60 39.66 -17.24
C LEU A 408 32.60 39.17 -18.70
N HIS A 409 32.80 37.86 -18.89
CA HIS A 409 32.74 37.21 -20.19
C HIS A 409 31.86 35.95 -20.16
N LYS A 410 31.30 35.57 -21.32
CA LYS A 410 30.48 34.33 -21.46
C LYS A 410 31.30 33.06 -21.22
N THR A 411 32.63 33.13 -21.35
CA THR A 411 33.58 32.04 -21.13
C THR A 411 33.97 31.87 -19.67
N ASP A 412 33.58 32.78 -18.78
CA ASP A 412 33.89 32.69 -17.35
C ASP A 412 33.17 31.49 -16.72
N PRO A 413 33.82 30.78 -15.77
CA PRO A 413 33.18 29.71 -15.04
C PRO A 413 31.93 30.20 -14.30
N LEU A 414 30.89 29.36 -14.25
CA LEU A 414 29.61 29.70 -13.62
C LEU A 414 29.67 29.70 -12.07
N VAL A 415 30.71 29.09 -11.52
CA VAL A 415 30.87 28.83 -10.09
C VAL A 415 32.30 29.07 -9.67
N ASP A 416 32.47 29.50 -8.43
CA ASP A 416 33.76 29.64 -7.75
C ASP A 416 33.85 28.56 -6.65
N GLU A 417 35.04 28.00 -6.41
CA GLU A 417 35.26 27.07 -5.30
C GLU A 417 35.41 27.84 -3.98
N VAL A 418 34.66 27.41 -2.96
CA VAL A 418 34.64 28.00 -1.62
C VAL A 418 34.69 26.92 -0.55
N GLU A 419 35.24 27.21 0.61
CA GLU A 419 35.20 26.32 1.77
C GLU A 419 34.05 26.74 2.68
N VAL A 420 33.08 25.86 2.90
CA VAL A 420 32.01 26.06 3.89
C VAL A 420 32.62 25.88 5.28
N ILE A 421 32.45 26.86 6.16
CA ILE A 421 32.89 26.78 7.56
C ILE A 421 31.70 26.35 8.44
N GLN A 422 30.56 27.01 8.27
CA GLN A 422 29.34 26.72 9.04
C GLN A 422 28.11 27.04 8.19
N ALA A 423 27.05 26.25 8.32
CA ALA A 423 25.80 26.51 7.61
C ALA A 423 24.57 26.36 8.50
N ASN A 424 23.55 27.17 8.22
CA ASN A 424 22.18 27.01 8.70
C ASN A 424 21.25 26.84 7.47
N PRO A 425 19.94 26.59 7.65
CA PRO A 425 19.04 26.34 6.51
C PRO A 425 18.92 27.47 5.48
N GLN A 426 19.33 28.69 5.79
CA GLN A 426 19.17 29.87 4.92
C GLN A 426 20.51 30.43 4.42
N TYR A 427 21.53 30.41 5.28
CA TYR A 427 22.84 31.03 5.07
C TYR A 427 23.98 30.09 5.45
N ALA A 428 25.10 30.25 4.76
CA ALA A 428 26.36 29.58 5.04
C ALA A 428 27.48 30.61 5.14
N HIS A 429 28.32 30.43 6.13
CA HIS A 429 29.58 31.14 6.28
C HIS A 429 30.64 30.38 5.48
N VAL A 430 31.21 31.05 4.48
CA VAL A 430 32.15 30.45 3.53
C VAL A 430 33.44 31.25 3.45
N ARG A 431 34.55 30.56 3.20
CA ARG A 431 35.85 31.16 2.89
C ARG A 431 36.07 31.08 1.39
N LEU A 432 36.33 32.24 0.79
CA LEU A 432 36.67 32.39 -0.63
C LEU A 432 38.12 31.96 -0.89
N SER A 433 38.47 31.75 -2.15
CA SER A 433 39.83 31.38 -2.58
C SER A 433 40.90 32.44 -2.28
N ASP A 434 40.49 33.69 -2.05
CA ASP A 434 41.36 34.80 -1.63
C ASP A 434 41.56 34.87 -0.10
N GLY A 435 40.98 33.92 0.65
CA GLY A 435 41.05 33.84 2.11
C GLY A 435 40.03 34.71 2.86
N ARG A 436 39.18 35.47 2.15
CA ARG A 436 38.12 36.28 2.79
C ARG A 436 36.96 35.40 3.20
N GLU A 437 36.41 35.68 4.38
CA GLU A 437 35.23 35.01 4.89
C GLU A 437 33.99 35.87 4.65
N THR A 438 32.92 35.26 4.15
CA THR A 438 31.67 35.95 3.83
C THR A 438 30.48 35.05 4.08
N THR A 439 29.30 35.66 4.26
CA THR A 439 28.05 34.94 4.42
C THR A 439 27.30 34.91 3.09
N VAL A 440 26.94 33.72 2.63
CA VAL A 440 26.23 33.50 1.37
C VAL A 440 24.93 32.75 1.62
N SER A 441 23.94 32.93 0.75
CA SER A 441 22.74 32.10 0.82
C SER A 441 23.05 30.67 0.42
N VAL A 442 22.52 29.68 1.17
CA VAL A 442 22.67 28.26 0.85
C VAL A 442 22.15 27.92 -0.55
N ARG A 443 21.19 28.69 -1.09
CA ARG A 443 20.67 28.53 -2.45
C ARG A 443 21.71 28.75 -3.55
N HIS A 444 22.81 29.42 -3.22
CA HIS A 444 23.90 29.69 -4.15
C HIS A 444 25.03 28.68 -4.02
N LEU A 445 24.94 27.71 -3.11
CA LEU A 445 25.95 26.67 -2.92
C LEU A 445 25.55 25.36 -3.59
N ALA A 446 26.53 24.67 -4.16
CA ALA A 446 26.40 23.33 -4.72
C ALA A 446 27.56 22.43 -4.24
N PRO A 447 27.35 21.11 -4.11
CA PRO A 447 28.42 20.19 -3.74
C PRO A 447 29.45 20.05 -4.86
N ILE A 448 30.74 19.97 -4.51
CA ILE A 448 31.80 19.53 -5.43
C ILE A 448 31.62 18.02 -5.63
N GLY A 449 31.57 17.58 -6.88
CA GLY A 449 31.13 16.24 -7.27
C GLY A 449 32.01 15.11 -6.74
N GLU A 450 31.81 14.73 -5.48
CA GLU A 450 32.34 13.49 -4.87
C GLU A 450 31.56 13.06 -3.61
N ALA A 451 30.27 13.40 -3.54
CA ALA A 451 29.37 12.89 -2.51
C ALA A 451 28.13 12.25 -3.13
N THR A 452 28.33 11.24 -3.98
CA THR A 452 27.30 10.20 -4.12
C THR A 452 27.01 9.68 -2.72
N GLN A 453 25.80 9.98 -2.24
CA GLN A 453 25.19 9.46 -1.03
C GLN A 453 25.40 7.94 -0.92
N ASP A 454 26.43 7.55 -0.21
CA ASP A 454 26.54 6.19 0.31
C ASP A 454 25.60 6.11 1.51
N TRP A 455 24.32 5.85 1.23
CA TRP A 455 23.27 5.66 2.24
C TRP A 455 23.63 4.58 3.27
N ARG A 456 24.61 3.73 2.96
CA ARG A 456 25.17 2.71 3.86
C ARG A 456 25.99 3.30 5.01
N LYS A 457 26.57 4.50 4.87
CA LYS A 457 27.37 5.13 5.95
C LYS A 457 26.53 5.75 7.07
N VAL A 458 25.24 6.02 6.83
CA VAL A 458 24.31 6.47 7.90
C VAL A 458 24.04 5.35 8.91
N LEU A 459 24.15 4.08 8.52
CA LEU A 459 24.04 2.93 9.42
C LEU A 459 25.32 2.64 10.24
N ILE A 460 26.49 3.17 9.84
CA ILE A 460 27.78 2.78 10.43
C ILE A 460 28.24 3.74 11.54
N LYS A 461 27.64 4.93 11.68
CA LYS A 461 27.92 5.83 12.82
C LYS A 461 27.24 5.44 14.15
N TRP A 462 26.82 4.18 14.30
CA TRP A 462 26.43 3.61 15.60
C TRP A 462 27.57 2.84 16.29
N ASN A 463 28.70 2.58 15.60
CA ASN A 463 29.79 1.75 16.14
C ASN A 463 31.12 2.47 16.44
N HIS A 464 31.17 3.80 16.39
CA HIS A 464 32.39 4.55 16.75
C HIS A 464 32.08 5.77 17.61
N GLN A 465 31.55 5.53 18.81
CA GLN A 465 31.70 6.43 19.97
C GLN A 465 31.95 5.64 21.27
N SER A 466 32.63 4.50 21.16
CA SER A 466 33.27 3.79 22.27
C SER A 466 34.79 3.80 22.05
N GLY A 467 35.36 5.00 22.06
CA GLY A 467 36.80 5.20 22.05
C GLY A 467 37.24 5.79 23.37
N THR A 468 38.01 5.01 24.13
CA THR A 468 39.11 5.50 24.98
C THR A 468 38.77 6.56 26.04
N MET A 469 38.48 6.09 27.26
CA MET A 469 39.17 6.62 28.43
C MET A 469 40.00 5.49 29.04
N ALA A 470 41.30 5.71 29.03
CA ALA A 470 42.30 4.92 29.71
C ALA A 470 42.27 5.21 31.22
N GLN A 471 42.30 4.16 32.04
CA GLN A 471 43.40 3.83 32.96
C GLN A 471 43.13 2.49 33.61
#